data_AF-A0A3S3NNE5-F1
#
_entry.id   AF-A0A3S3NNE5-F1
#
_cell.length_a   1.000
_cell.length_b   1.000
_cell.length_c   1.000
_cell.angle_alpha   90.00
_cell.angle_beta   90.00
_cell.angle_gamma   90.00
#
_symmetry.space_group_name_H-M   'P 1'
#
loop_
_entity.id
_entity.type
_entity.pdbx_description
1 polymer ?
#
loop_
_entity_poly.entity_id
_entity_poly.type
_entity_poly.pdbx_seq_one_letter_code
_entity_poly.pdbx_strand_id
1 'polypeptide(L)'
;MTMPTIESTYDIKFACFAFFYHELNEQFKEAGLSVFNNHWYRIFDFNQSEDEMHWSLFTVDVRPEDYFPNLTSVDEMEISMDSVVSVVPKTLGSKLDKNDQTCLVIFFSDGNREKRAKAFIKEMEHKSCSLVRTKEFSMKEHEAQNVFGTDSYNSVIIRGPVIALEYSGALASKKCSDVAKSIALETGSTGLVYVSTNPNTVLRQVQLIFGAANA
;
A
#
# COMPACT_ATOMS: atom_id res chain seq x y z
N MET A 1 12.01 -5.22 5.90
CA MET A 1 11.52 -3.90 5.43
C MET A 1 12.05 -2.86 6.39
N THR A 2 12.54 -1.76 5.87
CA THR A 2 13.12 -0.68 6.69
C THR A 2 12.02 0.24 7.22
N MET A 3 12.31 0.88 8.35
CA MET A 3 11.52 1.95 8.93
C MET A 3 12.35 3.23 8.79
N PRO A 4 11.76 4.39 8.46
CA PRO A 4 12.51 5.64 8.55
C PRO A 4 12.96 5.85 9.99
N THR A 5 14.22 6.22 10.18
CA THR A 5 14.85 6.37 11.48
C THR A 5 15.41 7.77 11.64
N ILE A 6 15.20 8.35 12.82
CA ILE A 6 15.73 9.66 13.19
C ILE A 6 16.59 9.55 14.45
N GLU A 7 17.57 10.44 14.56
CA GLU A 7 18.45 10.57 15.73
C GLU A 7 18.85 12.04 15.85
N SER A 8 18.82 12.56 17.08
CA SER A 8 19.28 13.91 17.45
C SER A 8 18.73 15.01 16.55
N THR A 9 17.49 14.87 16.10
CA THR A 9 16.81 15.81 15.19
C THR A 9 15.37 16.05 15.67
N TYR A 10 14.84 17.24 15.42
CA TYR A 10 13.54 17.70 15.92
C TYR A 10 12.71 18.30 14.78
N ASP A 11 11.40 18.42 14.99
CA ASP A 11 10.42 18.98 14.05
C ASP A 11 10.40 18.32 12.65
N ILE A 12 10.76 17.03 12.55
CA ILE A 12 10.72 16.32 11.27
C ILE A 12 9.27 15.98 10.92
N LYS A 13 8.91 16.18 9.65
CA LYS A 13 7.60 15.81 9.11
C LYS A 13 7.71 14.78 8.01
N PHE A 14 6.85 13.76 8.07
CA PHE A 14 6.80 12.67 7.09
C PHE A 14 5.48 12.68 6.32
N ALA A 15 5.57 12.41 5.01
CA ALA A 15 4.42 12.23 4.13
C ALA A 15 4.63 11.02 3.23
N CYS A 16 3.54 10.51 2.65
CA CYS A 16 3.63 9.52 1.59
C CYS A 16 4.30 10.17 0.37
N PHE A 17 5.21 9.44 -0.27
CA PHE A 17 5.81 9.82 -1.56
C PHE A 17 4.71 10.05 -2.60
N ALA A 18 4.78 11.19 -3.32
CA ALA A 18 3.88 11.55 -4.41
C ALA A 18 4.68 12.22 -5.52
N PHE A 19 5.10 11.45 -6.51
CA PHE A 19 5.89 11.94 -7.64
C PHE A 19 5.78 11.00 -8.84
N PHE A 20 5.82 11.58 -10.03
CA PHE A 20 5.75 10.88 -11.30
C PHE A 20 6.62 11.57 -12.35
N TYR A 21 7.32 10.74 -13.13
CA TYR A 21 7.75 10.98 -14.50
C TYR A 21 7.88 9.61 -15.18
N HIS A 22 8.03 9.59 -16.51
CA HIS A 22 7.91 8.38 -17.31
C HIS A 22 8.88 7.25 -16.88
N GLU A 23 10.15 7.58 -16.66
CA GLU A 23 11.21 6.62 -16.36
C GLU A 23 11.25 6.19 -14.89
N LEU A 24 10.55 6.89 -13.99
CA LEU A 24 10.66 6.70 -12.54
C LEU A 24 10.30 5.28 -12.11
N ASN A 25 9.27 4.69 -12.72
CA ASN A 25 8.85 3.33 -12.39
C ASN A 25 9.95 2.29 -12.67
N GLU A 26 10.72 2.50 -13.73
CA GLU A 26 11.79 1.60 -14.13
C GLU A 26 13.02 1.79 -13.24
N GLN A 27 13.29 3.02 -12.82
CA GLN A 27 14.33 3.31 -11.84
C GLN A 27 14.04 2.67 -10.46
N PHE A 28 12.76 2.62 -10.03
CA PHE A 28 12.38 1.86 -8.83
C PHE A 28 12.73 0.37 -8.98
N LYS A 29 12.45 -0.23 -10.14
CA LYS A 29 12.78 -1.64 -10.42
C LYS A 29 14.28 -1.87 -10.44
N GLU A 30 15.04 -1.01 -11.11
CA GLU A 30 16.52 -1.10 -11.17
C GLU A 30 17.17 -0.96 -9.80
N ALA A 31 16.59 -0.12 -8.93
CA ALA A 31 17.01 0.03 -7.54
C ALA A 31 16.57 -1.15 -6.63
N GLY A 32 15.82 -2.12 -7.16
CA GLY A 32 15.27 -3.23 -6.37
C GLY A 32 14.19 -2.79 -5.37
N LEU A 33 13.54 -1.65 -5.61
CA LEU A 33 12.51 -1.07 -4.75
C LEU A 33 11.12 -1.39 -5.30
N SER A 34 10.31 -2.07 -4.49
CA SER A 34 8.88 -2.22 -4.79
C SER A 34 8.13 -0.95 -4.44
N VAL A 35 7.37 -0.43 -5.41
CA VAL A 35 6.47 0.72 -5.22
C VAL A 35 5.36 0.45 -4.20
N PHE A 36 5.10 -0.81 -3.87
CA PHE A 36 4.11 -1.21 -2.86
C PHE A 36 4.72 -1.34 -1.45
N ASN A 37 6.03 -1.20 -1.27
CA ASN A 37 6.70 -1.35 0.01
C ASN A 37 7.10 0.00 0.61
N ASN A 38 6.10 0.78 1.04
CA ASN A 38 6.32 2.11 1.60
C ASN A 38 5.82 2.21 3.06
N HIS A 39 6.74 2.39 4.01
CA HIS A 39 6.47 2.50 5.45
C HIS A 39 6.74 3.91 6.00
N TRP A 40 6.49 4.94 5.19
CA TRP A 40 6.72 6.35 5.52
C TRP A 40 6.13 6.83 6.85
N TYR A 41 5.14 6.12 7.39
CA TYR A 41 4.40 6.47 8.62
C TYR A 41 4.94 5.79 9.88
N ARG A 42 5.87 4.82 9.76
CA ARG A 42 6.38 4.01 10.88
C ARG A 42 7.78 4.46 11.27
N ILE A 43 7.86 5.56 12.01
CA ILE A 43 9.13 6.19 12.36
C ILE A 43 9.70 5.54 13.62
N PHE A 44 11.00 5.25 13.58
CA PHE A 44 11.77 4.89 14.77
C PHE A 44 12.64 6.08 15.17
N ASP A 45 12.53 6.48 16.44
CA ASP A 45 13.24 7.63 16.98
C ASP A 45 14.16 7.14 18.11
N PHE A 46 15.47 7.25 17.90
CA PHE A 46 16.48 6.81 18.86
C PHE A 46 16.49 7.64 20.15
N ASN A 47 15.98 8.87 20.09
CA ASN A 47 15.99 9.81 21.20
C ASN A 47 14.60 10.02 21.80
N GLN A 48 13.61 9.18 21.42
CA GLN A 48 12.26 9.26 21.93
C GLN A 48 12.24 9.19 23.46
N SER A 49 11.68 10.21 24.09
CA SER A 49 11.35 10.23 25.51
C SER A 49 9.83 10.28 25.68
N GLU A 50 9.31 9.91 26.85
CA GLU A 50 7.85 9.84 27.07
C GLU A 50 7.15 11.20 26.86
N ASP A 51 7.86 12.31 27.09
CA ASP A 51 7.31 13.65 27.05
C ASP A 51 7.60 14.42 25.75
N GLU A 52 8.38 13.85 24.82
CA GLU A 52 8.85 14.55 23.64
C GLU A 52 8.65 13.74 22.35
N MET A 53 7.97 14.34 21.38
CA MET A 53 7.75 13.79 20.05
C MET A 53 8.54 14.62 19.04
N HIS A 54 9.64 14.06 18.50
CA HIS A 54 10.53 14.78 17.59
C HIS A 54 10.05 14.82 16.14
N TRP A 55 8.96 14.12 15.83
CA TRP A 55 8.43 14.01 14.49
C TRP A 55 6.90 14.01 14.45
N SER A 56 6.35 14.34 13.29
CA SER A 56 4.91 14.23 13.03
C SER A 56 4.64 13.76 11.60
N LEU A 57 3.43 13.31 11.34
CA LEU A 57 2.96 13.04 9.98
C LEU A 57 2.28 14.29 9.43
N PHE A 58 2.49 14.57 8.15
CA PHE A 58 1.70 15.57 7.44
C PHE A 58 0.22 15.20 7.44
N THR A 59 -0.63 16.22 7.34
CA THR A 59 -2.05 16.02 7.07
C THR A 59 -2.25 15.49 5.64
N VAL A 60 -3.39 14.83 5.39
CA VAL A 60 -3.65 14.04 4.17
C VAL A 60 -3.66 14.90 2.89
N ASP A 61 -3.79 16.22 3.06
CA ASP A 61 -3.90 17.26 2.06
C ASP A 61 -2.57 17.98 1.74
N VAL A 62 -1.44 17.48 2.25
CA VAL A 62 -0.13 18.05 1.89
C VAL A 62 0.11 17.94 0.38
N ARG A 63 0.49 19.07 -0.22
CA ARG A 63 0.85 19.19 -1.63
C ARG A 63 2.36 19.30 -1.75
N PRO A 64 3.05 18.32 -2.38
CA PRO A 64 4.50 18.39 -2.53
C PRO A 64 4.97 19.69 -3.22
N GLU A 65 4.13 20.28 -4.08
CA GLU A 65 4.40 21.53 -4.79
C GLU A 65 4.64 22.72 -3.83
N ASP A 66 3.98 22.73 -2.66
CA ASP A 66 4.13 23.79 -1.67
C ASP A 66 5.51 23.76 -0.99
N TYR A 67 6.20 22.61 -1.04
CA TYR A 67 7.51 22.38 -0.43
C TYR A 67 8.63 22.31 -1.48
N PHE A 68 8.31 21.91 -2.71
CA PHE A 68 9.28 21.71 -3.79
C PHE A 68 8.86 22.41 -5.10
N PRO A 69 8.64 23.74 -5.08
CA PRO A 69 8.04 24.46 -6.21
C PRO A 69 8.90 24.44 -7.50
N ASN A 70 10.20 24.20 -7.39
CA ASN A 70 11.13 24.25 -8.53
C ASN A 70 11.29 22.91 -9.26
N LEU A 71 10.71 21.82 -8.76
CA LEU A 71 10.83 20.50 -9.40
C LEU A 71 10.00 20.37 -10.67
N THR A 72 8.93 21.15 -10.83
CA THR A 72 8.10 21.17 -12.05
C THR A 72 8.71 22.03 -13.16
N SER A 73 9.79 22.75 -12.89
CA SER A 73 10.45 23.66 -13.82
C SER A 73 11.52 22.98 -14.69
N VAL A 74 11.59 21.64 -14.65
CA VAL A 74 12.52 20.86 -15.47
C VAL A 74 11.89 20.63 -16.84
N ASP A 75 12.19 21.52 -17.78
CA ASP A 75 11.54 21.62 -19.10
C ASP A 75 11.61 20.33 -19.95
N GLU A 76 12.57 19.44 -19.66
CA GLU A 76 12.80 18.21 -20.43
C GLU A 76 11.98 17.00 -19.95
N MET A 77 11.25 17.10 -18.83
CA MET A 77 10.55 15.98 -18.22
C MET A 77 9.07 16.29 -17.90
N GLU A 78 8.17 15.40 -18.32
CA GLU A 78 6.76 15.43 -17.90
C GLU A 78 6.65 14.99 -16.43
N ILE A 79 6.77 15.94 -15.51
CA ILE A 79 6.72 15.72 -14.07
C ILE A 79 5.31 15.99 -13.53
N SER A 80 4.87 15.15 -12.59
CA SER A 80 3.67 15.41 -11.79
C SER A 80 3.90 15.06 -10.32
N MET A 81 3.40 15.91 -9.43
CA MET A 81 3.34 15.67 -7.98
C MET A 81 1.93 15.25 -7.52
N ASP A 82 1.00 15.08 -8.46
CA ASP A 82 -0.33 14.60 -8.14
C ASP A 82 -0.26 13.13 -7.68
N SER A 83 -0.77 12.90 -6.47
CA SER A 83 -0.85 11.58 -5.86
C SER A 83 -1.60 10.54 -6.70
N VAL A 84 -2.52 10.95 -7.58
CA VAL A 84 -3.29 10.06 -8.45
C VAL A 84 -2.41 9.39 -9.51
N VAL A 85 -1.39 10.10 -10.01
CA VAL A 85 -0.48 9.59 -11.06
C VAL A 85 0.88 9.16 -10.51
N SER A 86 1.12 9.37 -9.21
CA SER A 86 2.34 8.96 -8.52
C SER A 86 2.69 7.49 -8.78
N VAL A 87 3.98 7.21 -8.94
CA VAL A 87 4.50 5.84 -9.11
C VAL A 87 4.25 4.99 -7.86
N VAL A 88 4.36 5.60 -6.68
CA VAL A 88 4.04 4.98 -5.39
C VAL A 88 2.59 5.28 -5.04
N PRO A 89 1.75 4.26 -4.77
CA PRO A 89 0.37 4.49 -4.34
C PRO A 89 0.30 5.34 -3.07
N LYS A 90 -0.58 6.35 -3.07
CA LYS A 90 -0.85 7.15 -1.87
C LYS A 90 -1.53 6.28 -0.81
N THR A 91 -0.91 6.19 0.36
CA THR A 91 -1.41 5.41 1.51
C THR A 91 -1.64 6.31 2.72
N LEU A 92 -2.60 5.96 3.58
CA LEU A 92 -2.84 6.66 4.85
C LEU A 92 -1.89 6.26 5.98
N GLY A 93 -1.18 5.14 5.83
CA GLY A 93 -0.29 4.60 6.85
C GLY A 93 -1.05 3.98 8.02
N SER A 94 -0.87 4.50 9.23
CA SER A 94 -1.53 3.99 10.45
C SER A 94 -2.87 4.65 10.77
N LYS A 95 -3.32 5.61 9.96
CA LYS A 95 -4.56 6.35 10.22
C LYS A 95 -5.79 5.54 9.76
N LEU A 96 -6.55 5.05 10.73
CA LEU A 96 -7.81 4.34 10.52
C LEU A 96 -8.93 5.02 11.32
N ASP A 97 -10.11 5.16 10.73
CA ASP A 97 -11.31 5.43 11.53
C ASP A 97 -11.72 4.13 12.25
N LYS A 98 -12.00 4.21 13.55
CA LYS A 98 -12.41 3.05 14.35
C LYS A 98 -13.77 2.49 13.93
N ASN A 99 -14.59 3.29 13.24
CA ASN A 99 -15.90 2.88 12.76
C ASN A 99 -15.87 2.25 11.36
N ASP A 100 -14.74 2.33 10.67
CA ASP A 100 -14.62 1.85 9.31
C ASP A 100 -14.46 0.32 9.23
N GLN A 101 -15.02 -0.26 8.17
CA GLN A 101 -14.76 -1.65 7.84
C GLN A 101 -13.38 -1.78 7.17
N THR A 102 -12.57 -2.72 7.64
CA THR A 102 -11.31 -3.09 6.98
C THR A 102 -11.53 -4.15 5.91
N CYS A 103 -10.82 -4.04 4.79
CA CYS A 103 -10.76 -5.05 3.75
C CYS A 103 -9.31 -5.30 3.32
N LEU A 104 -8.93 -6.57 3.26
CA LEU A 104 -7.68 -7.05 2.70
C LEU A 104 -7.91 -7.54 1.26
N VAL A 105 -7.08 -7.08 0.34
CA VAL A 105 -7.07 -7.52 -1.06
C VAL A 105 -5.67 -8.02 -1.39
N ILE A 106 -5.54 -9.19 -2.03
CA ILE A 106 -4.24 -9.76 -2.42
C ILE A 106 -4.25 -10.15 -3.90
N PHE A 107 -3.28 -9.65 -4.65
CA PHE A 107 -3.04 -9.98 -6.05
C PHE A 107 -1.95 -11.05 -6.16
N PHE A 108 -2.30 -12.20 -6.73
CA PHE A 108 -1.38 -13.32 -6.92
C PHE A 108 -0.50 -13.13 -8.15
N SER A 109 0.70 -13.72 -8.13
CA SER A 109 1.66 -13.64 -9.23
C SER A 109 1.17 -14.34 -10.51
N ASP A 110 1.11 -13.58 -11.59
CA ASP A 110 0.68 -14.01 -12.93
C ASP A 110 1.39 -13.22 -14.06
N GLY A 111 2.44 -12.46 -13.73
CA GLY A 111 3.10 -11.53 -14.66
C GLY A 111 2.38 -10.20 -14.89
N ASN A 112 1.11 -10.06 -14.48
CA ASN A 112 0.31 -8.84 -14.64
C ASN A 112 -0.20 -8.26 -13.29
N ARG A 113 0.21 -8.84 -12.16
CA ARG A 113 -0.26 -8.47 -10.82
C ARG A 113 -0.14 -6.98 -10.50
N GLU A 114 0.96 -6.35 -10.87
CA GLU A 114 1.20 -4.92 -10.61
C GLU A 114 0.23 -4.05 -11.40
N LYS A 115 0.03 -4.35 -12.69
CA LYS A 115 -0.94 -3.66 -13.54
C LYS A 115 -2.36 -3.78 -12.97
N ARG A 116 -2.73 -5.00 -12.53
CA ARG A 116 -4.04 -5.24 -11.90
C ARG A 116 -4.20 -4.52 -10.57
N ALA A 117 -3.17 -4.50 -9.72
CA ALA A 117 -3.19 -3.78 -8.45
C ALA A 117 -3.31 -2.26 -8.66
N LYS A 118 -2.55 -1.68 -9.60
CA LYS A 118 -2.63 -0.25 -9.95
C LYS A 118 -4.01 0.11 -10.52
N ALA A 119 -4.55 -0.70 -11.43
CA ALA A 119 -5.91 -0.50 -11.95
C ALA A 119 -6.97 -0.58 -10.84
N PHE A 120 -6.84 -1.55 -9.93
CA PHE A 120 -7.74 -1.68 -8.78
C PHE A 120 -7.68 -0.46 -7.85
N ILE A 121 -6.49 0.05 -7.57
CA ILE A 121 -6.31 1.24 -6.72
C ILE A 121 -7.00 2.44 -7.36
N LYS A 122 -6.77 2.68 -8.66
CA LYS A 122 -7.42 3.76 -9.41
C LYS A 122 -8.94 3.67 -9.36
N GLU A 123 -9.51 2.50 -9.58
CA GLU A 123 -10.97 2.31 -9.51
C GLU A 123 -11.54 2.51 -8.10
N MET A 124 -10.78 2.16 -7.06
CA MET A 124 -11.19 2.31 -5.67
C MET A 124 -11.16 3.75 -5.17
N GLU A 125 -10.38 4.66 -5.78
CA GLU A 125 -10.37 6.09 -5.44
C GLU A 125 -11.78 6.70 -5.52
N HIS A 126 -12.60 6.22 -6.46
CA HIS A 126 -13.97 6.68 -6.66
C HIS A 126 -15.01 6.00 -5.75
N LYS A 127 -14.60 5.12 -4.83
CA LYS A 127 -15.53 4.31 -4.00
C LYS A 127 -15.63 4.76 -2.54
N SER A 128 -15.05 5.91 -2.17
CA SER A 128 -15.06 6.41 -0.78
C SER A 128 -14.52 5.37 0.22
N CYS A 129 -13.45 4.67 -0.16
CA CYS A 129 -12.64 3.83 0.73
C CYS A 129 -11.20 4.27 0.57
N SER A 130 -10.47 4.33 1.67
CA SER A 130 -9.09 4.80 1.67
C SER A 130 -8.13 3.62 1.63
N LEU A 131 -7.09 3.74 0.80
CA LEU A 131 -5.96 2.82 0.82
C LEU A 131 -5.08 3.12 2.04
N VAL A 132 -4.97 2.14 2.93
CA VAL A 132 -4.30 2.29 4.23
C VAL A 132 -2.84 1.94 4.11
N ARG A 133 -2.55 0.74 3.60
CA ARG A 133 -1.20 0.19 3.44
C ARG A 133 -1.12 -0.71 2.22
N THR A 134 0.09 -0.85 1.70
CA THR A 134 0.43 -1.79 0.63
C THR A 134 1.65 -2.60 1.04
N LYS A 135 1.78 -3.81 0.50
CA LYS A 135 2.95 -4.66 0.74
C LYS A 135 3.15 -5.65 -0.40
N GLU A 136 4.35 -5.72 -0.94
CA GLU A 136 4.80 -6.80 -1.82
C GLU A 136 5.75 -7.74 -1.07
N PHE A 137 5.43 -9.02 -1.06
CA PHE A 137 6.20 -10.04 -0.34
C PHE A 137 5.96 -11.44 -0.89
N SER A 138 6.90 -12.35 -0.65
CA SER A 138 6.70 -13.78 -0.86
C SER A 138 6.17 -14.40 0.43
N MET A 139 5.27 -15.36 0.31
CA MET A 139 4.79 -16.15 1.46
C MET A 139 4.91 -17.65 1.17
N LYS A 140 5.15 -18.42 2.23
CA LYS A 140 5.14 -19.89 2.20
C LYS A 140 3.72 -20.42 2.34
N GLU A 141 3.49 -21.66 1.93
CA GLU A 141 2.16 -22.31 2.00
C GLU A 141 1.55 -22.29 3.41
N HIS A 142 2.35 -22.55 4.44
CA HIS A 142 1.85 -22.49 5.82
C HIS A 142 1.44 -21.08 6.26
N GLU A 143 2.15 -20.04 5.79
CA GLU A 143 1.79 -18.64 6.05
C GLU A 143 0.50 -18.28 5.30
N ALA A 144 0.38 -18.74 4.05
CA ALA A 144 -0.82 -18.59 3.25
C ALA A 144 -2.03 -19.24 3.92
N GLN A 145 -1.90 -20.48 4.41
CA GLN A 145 -2.98 -21.17 5.13
C GLN A 145 -3.36 -20.44 6.42
N ASN A 146 -2.40 -19.86 7.15
CA ASN A 146 -2.67 -19.05 8.34
C ASN A 146 -3.42 -17.75 8.01
N VAL A 147 -3.13 -17.14 6.87
CA VAL A 147 -3.82 -15.94 6.39
C VAL A 147 -5.20 -16.30 5.85
N PHE A 148 -5.31 -17.21 4.89
CA PHE A 148 -6.55 -17.48 4.16
C PHE A 148 -7.50 -18.44 4.88
N GLY A 149 -7.01 -19.22 5.85
CA GLY A 149 -7.79 -20.27 6.52
C GLY A 149 -8.10 -21.47 5.63
N THR A 150 -7.41 -21.60 4.49
CA THR A 150 -7.57 -22.68 3.51
C THR A 150 -6.26 -22.89 2.74
N ASP A 151 -6.08 -24.09 2.20
CA ASP A 151 -5.00 -24.48 1.29
C ASP A 151 -5.29 -24.19 -0.20
N SER A 152 -6.50 -23.71 -0.52
CA SER A 152 -6.96 -23.45 -1.90
C SER A 152 -6.05 -22.51 -2.70
N TYR A 153 -5.24 -21.69 -2.02
CA TYR A 153 -4.35 -20.71 -2.64
C TYR A 153 -2.88 -21.18 -2.74
N ASN A 154 -2.53 -22.37 -2.24
CA ASN A 154 -1.14 -22.83 -2.21
C ASN A 154 -0.50 -22.85 -3.61
N SER A 155 -1.23 -23.35 -4.61
CA SER A 155 -0.75 -23.45 -6.00
C SER A 155 -0.53 -22.11 -6.71
N VAL A 156 -1.15 -21.02 -6.24
CA VAL A 156 -0.98 -19.67 -6.80
C VAL A 156 0.06 -18.86 -6.02
N ILE A 157 0.21 -19.11 -4.72
CA ILE A 157 1.19 -18.46 -3.86
C ILE A 157 2.63 -18.79 -4.27
N ILE A 158 2.91 -20.04 -4.62
CA ILE A 158 4.26 -20.48 -5.00
C ILE A 158 4.77 -19.88 -6.33
N ARG A 159 3.90 -19.20 -7.10
CA ARG A 159 4.24 -18.61 -8.40
C ARG A 159 5.08 -17.33 -8.29
N GLY A 160 5.25 -16.79 -7.08
CA GLY A 160 6.09 -15.63 -6.81
C GLY A 160 5.47 -14.66 -5.80
N PRO A 161 6.07 -13.47 -5.65
CA PRO A 161 5.59 -12.45 -4.71
C PRO A 161 4.13 -12.05 -4.98
N VAL A 162 3.41 -11.75 -3.91
CA VAL A 162 2.05 -11.22 -3.93
C VAL A 162 2.04 -9.75 -3.55
N ILE A 163 1.03 -9.02 -4.01
CA ILE A 163 0.78 -7.63 -3.60
C ILE A 163 -0.46 -7.62 -2.72
N ALA A 164 -0.32 -7.23 -1.46
CA ALA A 164 -1.41 -7.02 -0.52
C ALA A 164 -1.75 -5.53 -0.39
N LEU A 165 -3.04 -5.23 -0.36
CA LEU A 165 -3.60 -3.90 -0.14
C LEU A 165 -4.57 -3.98 1.05
N GLU A 166 -4.45 -3.03 1.97
CA GLU A 166 -5.42 -2.83 3.04
C GLU A 166 -6.26 -1.59 2.72
N TYR A 167 -7.58 -1.77 2.70
CA TYR A 167 -8.56 -0.70 2.57
C TYR A 167 -9.34 -0.52 3.85
N SER A 168 -9.75 0.72 4.10
CA SER A 168 -10.64 1.09 5.20
C SER A 168 -11.75 2.01 4.68
N GLY A 169 -12.99 1.75 5.10
CA GLY A 169 -14.14 2.58 4.78
C GLY A 169 -15.47 1.84 4.94
N ALA A 170 -16.58 2.57 4.89
CA ALA A 170 -17.90 1.98 4.88
C ALA A 170 -18.08 1.01 3.70
N LEU A 171 -18.50 -0.23 4.01
CA LEU A 171 -18.72 -1.32 3.03
C LEU A 171 -17.48 -1.69 2.22
N ALA A 172 -16.26 -1.50 2.76
CA ALA A 172 -15.00 -1.76 2.07
C ALA A 172 -14.95 -3.16 1.45
N SER A 173 -15.33 -4.22 2.19
CA SER A 173 -15.28 -5.60 1.65
C SER A 173 -16.16 -5.79 0.43
N LYS A 174 -17.36 -5.19 0.42
CA LYS A 174 -18.27 -5.27 -0.73
C LYS A 174 -17.72 -4.50 -1.91
N LYS A 175 -17.32 -3.24 -1.71
CA LYS A 175 -16.74 -2.38 -2.75
C LYS A 175 -15.49 -3.00 -3.38
N CYS A 176 -14.57 -3.51 -2.57
CA CYS A 176 -13.39 -4.22 -3.06
C CYS A 176 -13.76 -5.49 -3.83
N SER A 177 -14.76 -6.25 -3.38
CA SER A 177 -15.22 -7.44 -4.11
C SER A 177 -15.79 -7.08 -5.48
N ASP A 178 -16.61 -6.03 -5.56
CA ASP A 178 -17.24 -5.59 -6.80
C ASP A 178 -16.20 -5.09 -7.82
N VAL A 179 -15.22 -4.29 -7.39
CA VAL A 179 -14.12 -3.83 -8.25
C VAL A 179 -13.23 -4.98 -8.69
N ALA A 180 -12.87 -5.89 -7.78
CA ALA A 180 -12.05 -7.05 -8.13
C ALA A 180 -12.73 -7.96 -9.16
N LYS A 181 -14.05 -8.13 -9.07
CA LYS A 181 -14.85 -8.87 -10.06
C LYS A 181 -14.86 -8.17 -11.41
N SER A 182 -15.07 -6.84 -11.46
CA SER A 182 -15.06 -6.08 -12.72
C SER A 182 -13.74 -6.26 -13.46
N ILE A 183 -12.61 -6.04 -12.77
CA ILE A 183 -11.28 -6.17 -13.35
C ILE A 183 -11.02 -7.62 -13.79
N ALA A 184 -11.39 -8.61 -12.97
CA ALA A 184 -11.21 -10.01 -13.33
C ALA A 184 -12.01 -10.43 -14.57
N LEU A 185 -13.20 -9.86 -14.79
CA LEU A 185 -14.02 -10.10 -15.98
C LEU A 185 -13.41 -9.45 -17.22
N GLU A 186 -12.91 -8.22 -17.10
CA GLU A 186 -12.26 -7.49 -18.20
C GLU A 186 -10.95 -8.15 -18.65
N THR A 187 -10.18 -8.73 -17.72
CA THR A 187 -8.86 -9.31 -18.01
C THR A 187 -8.85 -10.84 -18.10
N GLY A 188 -10.01 -11.51 -17.94
CA GLY A 188 -10.09 -12.97 -17.91
C GLY A 188 -9.27 -13.63 -16.79
N SER A 189 -9.09 -12.92 -15.66
CA SER A 189 -8.15 -13.28 -14.58
C SER A 189 -8.84 -13.79 -13.31
N THR A 190 -9.98 -14.47 -13.46
CA THR A 190 -10.77 -15.00 -12.34
C THR A 190 -9.92 -15.95 -11.48
N GLY A 191 -9.93 -15.75 -10.16
CA GLY A 191 -9.15 -16.56 -9.21
C GLY A 191 -7.73 -16.06 -8.93
N LEU A 192 -7.29 -14.96 -9.55
CA LEU A 192 -5.97 -14.35 -9.32
C LEU A 192 -6.00 -13.16 -8.36
N VAL A 193 -7.10 -12.98 -7.63
CA VAL A 193 -7.28 -11.96 -6.59
C VAL A 193 -8.05 -12.56 -5.41
N TYR A 194 -7.53 -12.39 -4.20
CA TYR A 194 -8.24 -12.66 -2.96
C TYR A 194 -8.82 -11.36 -2.39
N VAL A 195 -10.05 -11.41 -1.87
CA VAL A 195 -10.69 -10.31 -1.15
C VAL A 195 -11.25 -10.86 0.15
N SER A 196 -10.88 -10.27 1.29
CA SER A 196 -11.44 -10.69 2.59
C SER A 196 -12.91 -10.33 2.68
N THR A 197 -13.76 -11.32 2.95
CA THR A 197 -15.21 -11.15 3.11
C THR A 197 -15.69 -11.36 4.54
N ASN A 198 -14.87 -11.99 5.40
CA ASN A 198 -15.24 -12.30 6.77
C ASN A 198 -14.73 -11.22 7.74
N PRO A 199 -15.63 -10.44 8.36
CA PRO A 199 -15.23 -9.38 9.30
C PRO A 199 -14.55 -9.92 10.57
N ASN A 200 -14.80 -11.17 10.94
CA ASN A 200 -14.22 -11.78 12.15
C ASN A 200 -12.75 -12.18 11.97
N THR A 201 -12.28 -12.34 10.72
CA THR A 201 -10.91 -12.79 10.44
C THR A 201 -10.04 -11.69 9.83
N VAL A 202 -10.61 -10.68 9.17
CA VAL A 202 -9.84 -9.68 8.40
C VAL A 202 -8.79 -8.96 9.24
N LEU A 203 -9.08 -8.59 10.49
CA LEU A 203 -8.10 -7.91 11.35
C LEU A 203 -6.90 -8.81 11.67
N ARG A 204 -7.14 -10.11 11.91
CA ARG A 204 -6.05 -11.09 12.09
C ARG A 204 -5.25 -11.25 10.80
N GLN A 205 -5.90 -11.31 9.65
CA GLN A 205 -5.23 -11.43 8.34
C GLN A 205 -4.34 -10.21 8.08
N VAL A 206 -4.85 -9.01 8.32
CA VAL A 206 -4.10 -7.77 8.23
C VAL A 206 -2.92 -7.77 9.19
N GLN A 207 -3.11 -8.21 10.45
CA GLN A 207 -2.01 -8.31 11.42
C GLN A 207 -0.93 -9.30 10.99
N LEU A 208 -1.29 -10.44 10.40
CA LEU A 208 -0.32 -11.41 9.90
C LEU A 208 0.52 -10.86 8.73
N ILE A 209 -0.05 -9.97 7.92
CA ILE A 209 0.62 -9.42 6.73
C ILE A 209 1.37 -8.14 7.05
N PHE A 210 0.71 -7.18 7.70
CA PHE A 210 1.18 -5.81 7.93
C PHE A 210 1.59 -5.55 9.37
N GLY A 211 1.35 -6.50 10.28
CA GLY A 211 1.87 -6.42 11.63
C GLY A 211 3.39 -6.36 11.63
N ALA A 212 3.94 -5.88 12.74
CA ALA A 212 5.35 -6.03 13.02
C ALA A 212 5.63 -7.54 13.14
N ALA A 213 6.02 -8.20 12.05
CA ALA A 213 6.85 -9.38 12.18
C ALA A 213 8.04 -8.94 13.03
N ASN A 214 8.25 -9.63 14.15
CA ASN A 214 9.29 -9.34 15.15
C ASN A 214 10.55 -8.80 14.47
N ALA A 215 10.97 -7.61 14.93
CA ALA A 215 12.32 -7.13 14.68
C ALA A 215 13.34 -8.14 15.22
#